data_AF-D3BK32-F1
#
_entry.id   AF-D3BK32-F1
#
_cell.length_a   1.000
_cell.length_b   1.000
_cell.length_c   1.000
_cell.angle_alpha   90.00
_cell.angle_beta   90.00
_cell.angle_gamma   90.00
#
_symmetry.space_group_name_H-M   'P 1'
#
loop_
_entity.id
_entity.type
_entity.pdbx_description
1 polymer ?
#
loop_
_entity_poly.entity_id
_entity_poly.type
_entity_poly.pdbx_seq_one_letter_code
_entity_poly.pdbx_strand_id
1 'polypeptide(L)'
;MMNLTNLSHLLLSHIISFIESNIDRVCFALVSKRLYYERSKYLYFNVKHLYKNHQQQYQQPQSISSPSYSHSNSTNKWKLKSSLFKLQSFQPIIIKSIDKYILDNLSSNGLFSKFENEQRHQSIIIRNTSELSTIPNNVTHLMFFNTFNQSIQASAIPDHILHISFGEKFNKQLRPGCLPPRLESLYLGWAFNQSLGEGVLPPTLKQLTMASFKSLPSRQIVIPSSVTHLAFEDAFEQTIPSSSIPTSVKHLSFNYAFTEPLPIGLVPSTVTHLAIYLTNYDRKTDNPLPKHALPEGVVELDLGSRFDMILQRDSLPLNLEILKVPSSFFKKNNILQLPASINTVVIESQTNSYTIGVRRISNNQIIILDESLHGGYITDDSLTTTTNDNNHKQLIPLLFNKLLRKK
;
A
#
# COMPACT_ATOMS: atom_id res chain seq x y z
N MET A 1 45.97 -19.48 -6.24
CA MET A 1 45.86 -19.25 -4.78
C MET A 1 44.77 -18.20 -4.56
N MET A 2 43.57 -18.60 -4.15
CA MET A 2 42.46 -17.66 -3.93
C MET A 2 42.87 -16.73 -2.79
N ASN A 3 42.98 -15.42 -3.07
CA ASN A 3 43.47 -14.45 -2.10
C ASN A 3 42.44 -14.33 -0.97
N LEU A 4 42.67 -15.05 0.15
CA LEU A 4 41.76 -15.10 1.32
C LEU A 4 41.47 -13.71 1.91
N THR A 5 42.25 -12.70 1.54
CA THR A 5 42.05 -11.30 1.94
C THR A 5 40.70 -10.72 1.51
N ASN A 6 40.09 -11.24 0.42
CA ASN A 6 38.77 -10.79 -0.05
C ASN A 6 37.60 -11.65 0.42
N LEU A 7 37.87 -12.77 1.11
CA LEU A 7 36.83 -13.71 1.54
C LEU A 7 35.79 -13.03 2.44
N SER A 8 36.23 -12.17 3.36
CA SER A 8 35.34 -11.41 4.23
C SER A 8 34.38 -10.51 3.45
N HIS A 9 34.85 -9.82 2.40
CA HIS A 9 34.01 -8.97 1.56
C HIS A 9 33.06 -9.77 0.67
N LEU A 10 33.51 -10.92 0.15
CA LEU A 10 32.66 -11.81 -0.65
C LEU A 10 31.54 -12.41 0.19
N LEU A 11 31.87 -12.90 1.39
CA LEU A 11 30.87 -13.38 2.35
C LEU A 11 29.90 -12.27 2.74
N LEU A 12 30.40 -11.06 3.00
CA LEU A 12 29.56 -9.91 3.35
C LEU A 12 28.63 -9.50 2.21
N SER A 13 29.13 -9.45 0.98
CA SER A 13 28.33 -9.16 -0.21
C SER A 13 27.28 -10.23 -0.44
N HIS A 14 27.60 -11.49 -0.15
CA HIS A 14 26.64 -12.59 -0.24
C HIS A 14 25.56 -12.47 0.84
N ILE A 15 25.93 -12.20 2.09
CA ILE A 15 24.97 -11.95 3.18
C ILE A 15 24.04 -10.77 2.83
N ILE A 16 24.59 -9.65 2.37
CA ILE A 16 23.82 -8.46 2.00
C ILE A 16 22.92 -8.71 0.79
N SER A 17 23.27 -9.65 -0.08
CA SER A 17 22.40 -10.03 -1.20
C SER A 17 21.07 -10.63 -0.76
N PHE A 18 20.99 -11.19 0.46
CA PHE A 18 19.75 -11.66 1.08
C PHE A 18 19.00 -10.59 1.88
N ILE A 19 19.59 -9.41 2.10
CA ILE A 19 18.93 -8.28 2.76
C ILE A 19 18.24 -7.44 1.69
N GLU A 20 16.92 -7.48 1.60
CA GLU A 20 16.20 -6.76 0.54
C GLU A 20 16.02 -5.26 0.83
N SER A 21 15.91 -4.89 2.10
CA SER A 21 15.60 -3.51 2.51
C SER A 21 16.83 -2.60 2.57
N ASN A 22 16.75 -1.42 1.94
CA ASN A 22 17.84 -0.45 1.96
C ASN A 22 18.15 0.09 3.37
N ILE A 23 17.14 0.24 4.24
CA ILE A 23 17.35 0.73 5.61
C ILE A 23 18.18 -0.27 6.42
N ASP A 24 17.95 -1.56 6.23
CA ASP A 24 18.69 -2.63 6.90
C ASP A 24 20.13 -2.68 6.38
N ARG A 25 20.34 -2.49 5.07
CA ARG A 25 21.68 -2.36 4.48
C ARG A 25 22.44 -1.16 5.06
N VAL A 26 21.77 -0.01 5.26
CA VAL A 26 22.36 1.16 5.91
C VAL A 26 22.71 0.85 7.37
N CYS A 27 21.77 0.29 8.13
CA CYS A 27 22.00 -0.08 9.53
C CYS A 27 23.18 -1.05 9.67
N PHE A 28 23.21 -2.08 8.81
CA PHE A 28 24.28 -3.06 8.75
C PHE A 28 25.65 -2.43 8.46
N ALA A 29 25.71 -1.43 7.59
CA ALA A 29 26.96 -0.70 7.36
C ALA A 29 27.37 0.15 8.57
N LEU A 30 26.42 0.69 9.33
CA LEU A 30 26.68 1.59 10.46
C LEU A 30 27.05 0.88 11.77
N VAL A 31 26.69 -0.39 11.95
CA VAL A 31 27.00 -1.14 13.19
C VAL A 31 28.49 -1.44 13.39
N SER A 32 29.31 -1.33 12.35
CA SER A 32 30.76 -1.53 12.46
C SER A 32 31.52 -0.44 11.73
N LYS A 33 32.46 0.20 12.42
CA LYS A 33 33.34 1.23 11.87
C LYS A 33 34.07 0.73 10.62
N ARG A 34 34.57 -0.52 10.65
CA ARG A 34 35.26 -1.13 9.51
C ARG A 34 34.30 -1.32 8.33
N LEU A 35 33.13 -1.90 8.57
CA LEU A 35 32.10 -2.10 7.55
C LEU A 35 31.70 -0.77 6.92
N TYR A 36 31.46 0.24 7.75
CA TYR A 36 31.17 1.59 7.30
C TYR A 36 32.24 2.11 6.34
N TYR A 37 33.53 2.09 6.68
CA TYR A 37 34.56 2.60 5.78
C TYR A 37 34.70 1.78 4.49
N GLU A 38 34.42 0.48 4.53
CA GLU A 38 34.56 -0.43 3.39
C GLU A 38 33.26 -0.62 2.57
N ARG A 39 32.17 0.08 2.93
CA ARG A 39 30.82 -0.03 2.34
C ARG A 39 30.77 0.02 0.81
N SER A 40 31.64 0.80 0.16
CA SER A 40 31.68 0.90 -1.31
C SER A 40 32.09 -0.40 -2.01
N LYS A 41 32.75 -1.32 -1.28
CA LYS A 41 33.23 -2.60 -1.82
C LYS A 41 32.14 -3.66 -1.91
N TYR A 42 31.09 -3.56 -1.09
CA TYR A 42 30.12 -4.65 -0.89
C TYR A 42 28.65 -4.21 -0.90
N LEU A 43 28.36 -2.92 -0.73
CA LEU A 43 26.99 -2.42 -0.62
C LEU A 43 26.43 -2.04 -1.99
N TYR A 44 25.14 -2.35 -2.18
CA TYR A 44 24.32 -1.96 -3.32
C TYR A 44 22.93 -1.62 -2.78
N PHE A 45 22.18 -0.71 -3.40
CA PHE A 45 20.81 -0.36 -2.98
C PHE A 45 19.78 -0.79 -4.00
N ASN A 46 18.61 -1.25 -3.53
CA ASN A 46 17.45 -1.46 -4.38
C ASN A 46 16.82 -0.10 -4.73
N VAL A 47 17.01 0.35 -5.96
CA VAL A 47 16.63 1.69 -6.43
C VAL A 47 15.45 1.69 -7.39
N LYS A 48 14.69 0.58 -7.47
CA LYS A 48 13.52 0.42 -8.37
C LYS A 48 12.53 1.57 -8.26
N HIS A 49 12.30 2.07 -7.05
CA HIS A 49 11.36 3.16 -6.77
C HIS A 49 11.97 4.56 -7.00
N LEU A 50 13.30 4.71 -6.96
CA LEU A 50 13.98 5.98 -7.26
C LEU A 50 13.92 6.36 -8.74
N TYR A 51 13.87 5.35 -9.62
CA TYR A 51 13.94 5.53 -11.06
C TYR A 51 12.74 6.33 -11.62
N LYS A 52 11.55 6.26 -11.00
CA LYS A 52 10.36 7.00 -11.44
C LYS A 52 10.56 8.53 -11.45
N ASN A 53 11.40 9.07 -10.56
CA ASN A 53 11.63 10.51 -10.47
C ASN A 53 12.65 11.05 -11.49
N HIS A 54 13.48 10.17 -12.09
CA HIS A 54 14.51 10.59 -13.04
C HIS A 54 14.02 10.71 -14.50
N GLN A 55 12.87 10.12 -14.86
CA GLN A 55 12.34 10.22 -16.23
C GLN A 55 11.72 11.59 -16.57
N GLN A 56 11.33 12.41 -15.58
CA GLN A 56 10.75 13.73 -15.84
C GLN A 56 11.78 14.81 -16.24
N GLN A 57 13.09 14.54 -16.14
CA GLN A 57 14.14 15.49 -16.48
C GLN A 57 14.79 15.28 -17.86
N TYR A 58 14.40 14.24 -18.61
CA TYR A 58 15.00 13.89 -19.91
C TYR A 58 14.02 13.96 -21.09
N GLN A 59 13.02 14.83 -21.03
CA GLN A 59 12.40 15.37 -22.25
C GLN A 59 12.86 16.82 -22.39
N GLN A 60 13.96 17.04 -23.12
CA GLN A 60 14.32 18.22 -23.94
C GLN A 60 15.79 18.00 -24.41
N PRO A 61 16.11 18.01 -25.72
CA PRO A 61 17.47 17.80 -26.22
C PRO A 61 18.37 19.04 -26.06
N GLN A 62 19.68 18.79 -26.02
CA GLN A 62 20.74 19.75 -25.75
C GLN A 62 20.96 20.85 -26.81
N SER A 63 21.55 21.96 -26.39
CA SER A 63 22.68 22.56 -27.14
C SER A 63 23.65 23.30 -26.23
N ILE A 64 24.93 23.12 -26.53
CA ILE A 64 26.14 23.56 -25.84
C ILE A 64 26.42 25.05 -26.09
N SER A 65 26.77 25.80 -25.04
CA SER A 65 27.84 26.82 -25.07
C SER A 65 28.12 27.36 -23.65
N SER A 66 29.38 27.30 -23.21
CA SER A 66 29.91 28.18 -22.14
C SER A 66 30.59 29.38 -22.84
N PRO A 67 30.59 30.60 -22.26
CA PRO A 67 31.57 30.91 -21.20
C PRO A 67 31.15 31.97 -20.13
N SER A 68 31.84 31.86 -18.97
CA SER A 68 32.30 32.90 -18.01
C SER A 68 31.36 33.92 -17.32
N TYR A 69 31.33 33.81 -15.98
CA TYR A 69 31.18 34.82 -14.90
C TYR A 69 30.45 36.17 -15.16
N SER A 70 29.32 36.40 -14.50
CA SER A 70 29.21 37.21 -13.25
C SER A 70 27.75 37.45 -12.80
N HIS A 71 27.58 37.51 -11.48
CA HIS A 71 26.42 37.86 -10.64
C HIS A 71 25.27 38.64 -11.33
N SER A 72 23.98 38.30 -11.18
CA SER A 72 23.27 38.16 -9.91
C SER A 72 21.85 37.56 -10.07
N ASN A 73 21.46 36.81 -9.02
CA ASN A 73 20.12 36.64 -8.43
C ASN A 73 18.89 36.28 -9.29
N SER A 74 18.45 35.01 -9.22
CA SER A 74 17.15 34.62 -8.64
C SER A 74 16.98 33.09 -8.55
N THR A 75 16.90 32.62 -7.30
CA THR A 75 16.34 31.36 -6.75
C THR A 75 15.84 30.28 -7.73
N ASN A 76 16.42 29.07 -7.71
CA ASN A 76 15.92 28.02 -6.80
C ASN A 76 17.04 27.17 -6.19
N LYS A 77 17.70 27.76 -5.18
CA LYS A 77 18.31 27.02 -4.08
C LYS A 77 17.19 26.46 -3.22
N TRP A 78 17.00 25.14 -3.19
CA TRP A 78 16.36 24.50 -2.04
C TRP A 78 17.36 23.59 -1.35
N LYS A 79 18.15 24.19 -0.45
CA LYS A 79 18.82 23.46 0.63
C LYS A 79 17.72 22.87 1.52
N LEU A 80 17.45 21.58 1.36
CA LEU A 80 16.68 20.77 2.28
C LEU A 80 17.35 20.82 3.68
N LYS A 81 16.94 21.75 4.54
CA LYS A 81 17.45 21.93 5.91
C LYS A 81 16.62 21.12 6.92
N SER A 82 16.41 19.82 6.68
CA SER A 82 15.80 18.93 7.71
C SER A 82 16.04 17.44 7.56
N SER A 83 16.79 16.96 6.57
CA SER A 83 17.41 15.65 6.74
C SER A 83 18.45 15.81 7.85
N LEU A 84 18.25 15.18 9.02
CA LEU A 84 19.27 15.15 10.09
C LEU A 84 20.61 14.65 9.51
N PHE A 85 20.53 13.78 8.52
CA PHE A 85 21.64 13.52 7.61
C PHE A 85 21.14 13.26 6.19
N LYS A 86 21.88 13.78 5.21
CA LYS A 86 21.93 13.13 3.91
C LYS A 86 23.02 12.07 4.01
N LEU A 87 22.76 10.86 3.55
CA LEU A 87 23.80 9.83 3.43
C LEU A 87 24.75 10.17 2.26
N GLN A 88 25.38 11.35 2.30
CA GLN A 88 26.38 11.81 1.31
C GLN A 88 27.50 10.79 1.18
N SER A 89 27.88 10.16 2.29
CA SER A 89 28.86 9.08 2.32
C SER A 89 28.42 7.83 1.54
N PHE A 90 27.13 7.67 1.24
CA PHE A 90 26.56 6.61 0.41
C PHE A 90 26.13 7.09 -0.99
N GLN A 91 26.17 8.38 -1.29
CA GLN A 91 25.75 8.94 -2.58
C GLN A 91 26.44 8.28 -3.79
N PRO A 92 27.77 8.02 -3.77
CA PRO A 92 28.42 7.31 -4.88
C PRO A 92 27.88 5.89 -5.08
N ILE A 93 27.48 5.21 -4.01
CA ILE A 93 26.93 3.85 -4.03
C ILE A 93 25.51 3.85 -4.59
N ILE A 94 24.70 4.85 -4.22
CA ILE A 94 23.35 5.06 -4.76
C ILE A 94 23.42 5.30 -6.26
N ILE A 95 24.29 6.20 -6.72
CA ILE A 95 24.50 6.50 -8.16
C ILE A 95 24.92 5.22 -8.89
N LYS A 96 25.94 4.51 -8.39
CA LYS A 96 26.37 3.22 -8.95
C LYS A 96 25.23 2.20 -9.01
N SER A 97 24.32 2.24 -8.03
CA SER A 97 23.17 1.34 -7.98
C SER A 97 22.13 1.65 -9.06
N ILE A 98 21.87 2.95 -9.29
CA ILE A 98 21.03 3.45 -10.37
C ILE A 98 21.62 3.09 -11.73
N ASP A 99 22.91 3.34 -11.96
CA ASP A 99 23.58 3.06 -13.23
C ASP A 99 23.49 1.57 -13.58
N LYS A 100 23.73 0.68 -12.61
CA LYS A 100 23.57 -0.77 -12.80
C LYS A 100 22.13 -1.13 -13.13
N TYR A 101 21.15 -0.60 -12.38
CA TYR A 101 19.73 -0.86 -12.65
C TYR A 101 19.35 -0.39 -14.06
N ILE A 102 19.84 0.76 -14.50
CA ILE A 102 19.63 1.28 -15.86
C ILE A 102 20.26 0.33 -16.89
N LEU A 103 21.52 -0.08 -16.71
CA LEU A 103 22.20 -1.01 -17.62
C LEU A 103 21.49 -2.36 -17.71
N ASP A 104 21.06 -2.92 -16.58
CA ASP A 104 20.31 -4.18 -16.51
C ASP A 104 18.96 -4.04 -17.23
N ASN A 105 18.25 -2.90 -17.07
CA ASN A 105 16.98 -2.62 -17.75
C ASN A 105 17.16 -2.27 -19.23
N LEU A 106 18.23 -1.59 -19.65
CA LEU A 106 18.53 -1.32 -21.06
C LEU A 106 18.88 -2.61 -21.82
N SER A 107 19.47 -3.57 -21.12
CA SER A 107 19.79 -4.90 -21.67
C SER A 107 18.57 -5.84 -21.71
N SER A 108 17.47 -5.50 -21.00
CA SER A 108 16.31 -6.39 -20.84
C SER A 108 14.96 -5.81 -21.27
N ASN A 109 14.82 -4.49 -21.48
CA ASN A 109 13.52 -3.86 -21.74
C ASN A 109 13.48 -3.06 -23.05
N GLY A 110 13.07 -3.74 -24.12
CA GLY A 110 12.05 -3.16 -24.99
C GLY A 110 10.69 -3.19 -24.25
N LEU A 111 9.96 -2.06 -24.29
CA LEU A 111 8.56 -1.87 -23.88
C LEU A 111 8.19 -2.01 -22.39
N PHE A 112 7.80 -0.91 -21.72
CA PHE A 112 6.75 -0.93 -20.68
C PHE A 112 6.08 0.46 -20.50
N SER A 113 5.15 0.80 -21.40
CA SER A 113 4.03 1.74 -21.15
C SER A 113 2.76 0.98 -20.74
N LYS A 114 2.94 -0.15 -20.03
CA LYS A 114 2.08 -1.33 -20.06
C LYS A 114 1.42 -1.66 -18.70
N PHE A 115 0.80 -0.69 -18.02
CA PHE A 115 -0.02 -1.04 -16.84
C PHE A 115 -1.42 -0.43 -16.78
N GLU A 116 -1.70 0.66 -17.50
CA GLU A 116 -3.09 1.15 -17.66
C GLU A 116 -3.68 0.93 -19.07
N ASN A 117 -2.85 0.58 -20.06
CA ASN A 117 -3.29 0.36 -21.44
C ASN A 117 -3.42 -1.12 -21.85
N GLU A 118 -3.02 -2.08 -21.00
CA GLU A 118 -2.97 -3.49 -21.42
C GLU A 118 -4.32 -4.21 -21.42
N GLN A 119 -5.29 -3.81 -20.61
CA GLN A 119 -6.56 -4.55 -20.48
C GLN A 119 -7.69 -4.06 -21.42
N ARG A 120 -7.49 -2.97 -22.19
CA ARG A 120 -8.52 -2.47 -23.13
C ARG A 120 -8.81 -3.43 -24.28
N HIS A 121 -7.86 -4.32 -24.61
CA HIS A 121 -7.98 -5.19 -25.78
C HIS A 121 -8.87 -6.44 -25.54
N GLN A 122 -9.26 -6.73 -24.29
CA GLN A 122 -10.11 -7.89 -23.94
C GLN A 122 -11.33 -7.50 -23.08
N SER A 123 -11.67 -6.22 -23.03
CA SER A 123 -12.80 -5.70 -22.26
C SER A 123 -13.89 -5.16 -23.17
N ILE A 124 -15.17 -5.47 -22.90
CA ILE A 124 -16.31 -4.88 -23.58
C ILE A 124 -17.29 -4.28 -22.57
N ILE A 125 -17.90 -3.16 -22.94
CA ILE A 125 -19.00 -2.54 -22.18
C ILE A 125 -20.34 -3.09 -22.68
N ILE A 126 -21.13 -3.64 -21.76
CA ILE A 126 -22.46 -4.20 -22.04
C ILE A 126 -23.54 -3.22 -21.58
N ARG A 127 -24.38 -2.76 -22.52
CA ARG A 127 -25.49 -1.83 -22.22
C ARG A 127 -26.85 -2.52 -22.12
N ASN A 128 -27.01 -3.67 -22.78
CA ASN A 128 -28.22 -4.47 -22.77
C ASN A 128 -27.89 -5.97 -22.82
N THR A 129 -28.86 -6.83 -22.52
CA THR A 129 -28.65 -8.28 -22.53
C THR A 129 -28.47 -8.88 -23.92
N SER A 130 -28.98 -8.25 -24.99
CA SER A 130 -28.80 -8.74 -26.36
C SER A 130 -27.34 -8.73 -26.81
N GLU A 131 -26.53 -7.79 -26.31
CA GLU A 131 -25.08 -7.71 -26.58
C GLU A 131 -24.29 -8.91 -26.03
N LEU A 132 -24.85 -9.70 -25.10
CA LEU A 132 -24.16 -10.87 -24.54
C LEU A 132 -23.98 -12.00 -25.57
N SER A 133 -24.88 -12.10 -26.55
CA SER A 133 -24.86 -13.15 -27.58
C SER A 133 -23.77 -12.98 -28.64
N THR A 134 -23.16 -11.80 -28.71
CA THR A 134 -22.18 -11.43 -29.75
C THR A 134 -20.78 -11.17 -29.18
N ILE A 135 -20.53 -11.56 -27.92
CA ILE A 135 -19.23 -11.38 -27.27
C ILE A 135 -18.16 -12.23 -27.98
N PRO A 136 -17.07 -11.62 -28.48
CA PRO A 136 -15.97 -12.35 -29.10
C PRO A 136 -15.20 -13.24 -28.11
N ASN A 137 -14.61 -14.33 -28.61
CA ASN A 137 -13.88 -15.32 -27.80
C ASN A 137 -12.57 -14.80 -27.16
N ASN A 138 -12.04 -13.67 -27.64
CA ASN A 138 -10.83 -13.04 -27.07
C ASN A 138 -11.15 -12.08 -25.91
N VAL A 139 -12.43 -11.83 -25.62
CA VAL A 139 -12.87 -10.97 -24.50
C VAL A 139 -12.87 -11.78 -23.22
N THR A 140 -12.24 -11.26 -22.18
CA THR A 140 -12.15 -11.88 -20.86
C THR A 140 -12.80 -11.04 -19.76
N HIS A 141 -13.04 -9.75 -20.04
CA HIS A 141 -13.60 -8.78 -19.11
C HIS A 141 -14.91 -8.21 -19.63
N LEU A 142 -15.97 -8.24 -18.80
CA LEU A 142 -17.23 -7.57 -19.08
C LEU A 142 -17.47 -6.45 -18.08
N MET A 143 -17.81 -5.28 -18.61
CA MET A 143 -18.21 -4.11 -17.83
C MET A 143 -19.66 -3.76 -18.17
N PHE A 144 -20.59 -4.02 -17.26
CA PHE A 144 -21.96 -3.58 -17.47
C PHE A 144 -22.05 -2.08 -17.20
N PHE A 145 -22.68 -1.36 -18.11
CA PHE A 145 -22.81 0.09 -18.05
C PHE A 145 -23.55 0.54 -16.77
N ASN A 146 -23.29 1.75 -16.27
CA ASN A 146 -23.84 2.22 -14.98
C ASN A 146 -25.37 2.16 -14.89
N THR A 147 -26.09 2.28 -16.01
CA THR A 147 -27.55 2.21 -16.06
C THR A 147 -28.11 0.81 -16.32
N PHE A 148 -27.27 -0.21 -16.52
CA PHE A 148 -27.70 -1.58 -16.75
C PHE A 148 -28.42 -2.15 -15.52
N ASN A 149 -29.65 -2.64 -15.71
CA ASN A 149 -30.44 -3.27 -14.65
C ASN A 149 -31.40 -4.34 -15.21
N GLN A 150 -30.96 -5.05 -16.25
CA GLN A 150 -31.74 -6.14 -16.86
C GLN A 150 -31.40 -7.48 -16.19
N SER A 151 -32.37 -8.41 -16.15
CA SER A 151 -32.13 -9.74 -15.59
C SER A 151 -31.21 -10.55 -16.51
N ILE A 152 -30.22 -11.22 -15.93
CA ILE A 152 -29.29 -12.09 -16.66
C ILE A 152 -29.78 -13.52 -16.52
N GLN A 153 -30.03 -14.18 -17.66
CA GLN A 153 -30.44 -15.58 -17.67
C GLN A 153 -29.24 -16.50 -17.44
N ALA A 154 -29.50 -17.74 -17.01
CA ALA A 154 -28.46 -18.75 -16.92
C ALA A 154 -27.80 -18.96 -18.30
N SER A 155 -26.48 -19.15 -18.31
CA SER A 155 -25.68 -19.35 -19.53
C SER A 155 -25.71 -18.20 -20.54
N ALA A 156 -26.24 -17.02 -20.17
CA ALA A 156 -26.25 -15.85 -21.05
C ALA A 156 -24.86 -15.23 -21.20
N ILE A 157 -24.01 -15.33 -20.19
CA ILE A 157 -22.62 -14.86 -20.23
C ILE A 157 -21.73 -16.03 -20.68
N PRO A 158 -20.87 -15.86 -21.70
CA PRO A 158 -19.98 -16.92 -22.17
C PRO A 158 -19.03 -17.45 -21.09
N ASP A 159 -18.75 -18.76 -21.12
CA ASP A 159 -17.97 -19.46 -20.10
C ASP A 159 -16.49 -19.04 -20.01
N HIS A 160 -15.94 -18.40 -21.05
CA HIS A 160 -14.55 -17.94 -21.09
C HIS A 160 -14.33 -16.59 -20.40
N ILE A 161 -15.40 -15.91 -19.96
CA ILE A 161 -15.29 -14.64 -19.24
C ILE A 161 -14.74 -14.87 -17.83
N LEU A 162 -13.71 -14.11 -17.47
CA LEU A 162 -12.97 -14.24 -16.21
C LEU A 162 -13.25 -13.10 -15.24
N HIS A 163 -13.64 -11.92 -15.74
CA HIS A 163 -13.87 -10.73 -14.92
C HIS A 163 -15.20 -10.08 -15.28
N ILE A 164 -16.02 -9.79 -14.29
CA ILE A 164 -17.29 -9.08 -14.46
C ILE A 164 -17.34 -7.89 -13.50
N SER A 165 -17.69 -6.73 -14.03
CA SER A 165 -18.02 -5.55 -13.24
C SER A 165 -19.43 -5.07 -13.57
N PHE A 166 -20.31 -5.09 -12.57
CA PHE A 166 -21.65 -4.55 -12.67
C PHE A 166 -21.66 -3.06 -12.37
N GLY A 167 -22.25 -2.27 -13.27
CA GLY A 167 -22.46 -0.84 -13.08
C GLY A 167 -23.39 -0.51 -11.91
N GLU A 168 -23.43 0.78 -11.56
CA GLU A 168 -24.07 1.30 -10.34
C GLU A 168 -25.54 0.88 -10.13
N LYS A 169 -26.36 0.80 -11.19
CA LYS A 169 -27.80 0.54 -11.06
C LYS A 169 -28.22 -0.93 -11.07
N PHE A 170 -27.28 -1.87 -11.21
CA PHE A 170 -27.64 -3.29 -11.30
C PHE A 170 -28.16 -3.81 -9.96
N ASN A 171 -29.41 -4.29 -9.94
CA ASN A 171 -30.06 -4.82 -8.75
C ASN A 171 -31.03 -5.97 -9.09
N LYS A 172 -30.62 -6.87 -9.99
CA LYS A 172 -31.38 -8.07 -10.35
C LYS A 172 -30.82 -9.30 -9.65
N GLN A 173 -31.70 -10.20 -9.25
CA GLN A 173 -31.32 -11.44 -8.58
C GLN A 173 -30.43 -12.29 -9.50
N LEU A 174 -29.24 -12.63 -9.02
CA LEU A 174 -28.36 -13.61 -9.65
C LEU A 174 -28.75 -15.01 -9.13
N ARG A 175 -28.94 -15.96 -10.04
CA ARG A 175 -29.22 -17.37 -9.73
C ARG A 175 -28.02 -18.23 -10.13
N PRO A 176 -27.92 -19.48 -9.65
CA PRO A 176 -26.90 -20.41 -10.12
C PRO A 176 -26.90 -20.50 -11.66
N GLY A 177 -25.72 -20.42 -12.27
CA GLY A 177 -25.53 -20.42 -13.72
C GLY A 177 -25.67 -19.05 -14.42
N CYS A 178 -26.08 -17.98 -13.73
CA CYS A 178 -26.07 -16.62 -14.31
C CYS A 178 -24.65 -16.06 -14.48
N LEU A 179 -23.72 -16.49 -13.62
CA LEU A 179 -22.30 -16.17 -13.69
C LEU A 179 -21.54 -17.34 -14.35
N PRO A 180 -20.53 -17.06 -15.18
CA PRO A 180 -19.79 -18.11 -15.88
C PRO A 180 -18.96 -18.94 -14.88
N PRO A 181 -18.76 -20.25 -15.15
CA PRO A 181 -18.13 -21.17 -14.19
C PRO A 181 -16.63 -20.92 -13.97
N ARG A 182 -15.97 -20.13 -14.84
CA ARG A 182 -14.54 -19.78 -14.74
C ARG A 182 -14.29 -18.38 -14.19
N LEU A 183 -15.32 -17.69 -13.71
CA LEU A 183 -15.19 -16.33 -13.21
C LEU A 183 -14.18 -16.26 -12.06
N GLU A 184 -13.22 -15.35 -12.16
CA GLU A 184 -12.19 -15.14 -11.15
C GLU A 184 -12.39 -13.85 -10.34
N SER A 185 -13.01 -12.82 -10.94
CA SER A 185 -13.25 -11.53 -10.29
C SER A 185 -14.66 -11.01 -10.57
N LEU A 186 -15.33 -10.55 -9.51
CA LEU A 186 -16.68 -10.01 -9.57
C LEU A 186 -16.77 -8.69 -8.79
N TYR A 187 -17.22 -7.63 -9.46
CA TYR A 187 -17.64 -6.39 -8.84
C TYR A 187 -19.16 -6.25 -8.93
N LEU A 188 -19.81 -6.05 -7.79
CA LEU A 188 -21.24 -5.78 -7.66
C LEU A 188 -21.45 -4.31 -7.31
N GLY A 189 -22.09 -3.57 -8.23
CA GLY A 189 -22.30 -2.13 -8.10
C GLY A 189 -23.25 -1.71 -6.97
N TRP A 190 -23.33 -0.40 -6.77
CA TRP A 190 -23.93 0.28 -5.63
C TRP A 190 -25.39 -0.08 -5.32
N ALA A 191 -26.22 -0.30 -6.33
CA ALA A 191 -27.62 -0.63 -6.13
C ALA A 191 -27.86 -2.11 -5.78
N PHE A 192 -26.84 -2.98 -5.83
CA PHE A 192 -27.02 -4.42 -5.70
C PHE A 192 -27.41 -4.83 -4.27
N ASN A 193 -28.69 -5.16 -4.10
CA ASN A 193 -29.26 -5.48 -2.79
C ASN A 193 -29.94 -6.85 -2.74
N GLN A 194 -29.47 -7.80 -3.56
CA GLN A 194 -30.04 -9.15 -3.67
C GLN A 194 -29.23 -10.20 -2.89
N SER A 195 -29.87 -11.31 -2.50
CA SER A 195 -29.20 -12.43 -1.84
C SER A 195 -28.23 -13.15 -2.78
N LEU A 196 -27.13 -13.67 -2.23
CA LEU A 196 -26.15 -14.50 -2.93
C LEU A 196 -26.11 -15.86 -2.24
N GLY A 197 -27.07 -16.72 -2.57
CA GLY A 197 -27.18 -18.06 -2.02
C GLY A 197 -26.12 -19.04 -2.52
N GLU A 198 -26.18 -20.27 -2.05
CA GLU A 198 -25.29 -21.36 -2.46
C GLU A 198 -25.32 -21.57 -3.99
N GLY A 199 -24.14 -21.76 -4.58
CA GLY A 199 -23.98 -21.99 -6.03
C GLY A 199 -24.20 -20.77 -6.93
N VAL A 200 -24.55 -19.59 -6.39
CA VAL A 200 -24.64 -18.35 -7.19
C VAL A 200 -23.26 -17.84 -7.56
N LEU A 201 -22.35 -17.76 -6.59
CA LEU A 201 -20.95 -17.40 -6.82
C LEU A 201 -20.18 -18.66 -7.23
N PRO A 202 -19.45 -18.63 -8.36
CA PRO A 202 -18.73 -19.80 -8.84
C PRO A 202 -17.54 -20.16 -7.93
N PRO A 203 -17.19 -21.44 -7.82
CA PRO A 203 -16.10 -21.91 -6.95
C PRO A 203 -14.70 -21.53 -7.44
N THR A 204 -14.57 -20.88 -8.60
CA THR A 204 -13.32 -20.33 -9.12
C THR A 204 -13.10 -18.87 -8.70
N LEU A 205 -14.08 -18.23 -8.07
CA LEU A 205 -14.04 -16.80 -7.76
C LEU A 205 -12.95 -16.53 -6.73
N LYS A 206 -11.97 -15.69 -7.09
CA LYS A 206 -10.83 -15.32 -6.25
C LYS A 206 -11.02 -13.94 -5.63
N GLN A 207 -11.71 -13.04 -6.33
CA GLN A 207 -11.90 -11.65 -5.93
C GLN A 207 -13.39 -11.28 -5.95
N LEU A 208 -13.88 -10.72 -4.85
CA LEU A 208 -15.25 -10.22 -4.74
C LEU A 208 -15.23 -8.82 -4.16
N THR A 209 -15.78 -7.86 -4.90
CA THR A 209 -16.02 -6.49 -4.42
C THR A 209 -17.50 -6.21 -4.43
N MET A 210 -18.02 -5.73 -3.30
CA MET A 210 -19.39 -5.28 -3.15
C MET A 210 -19.39 -3.79 -2.85
N ALA A 211 -19.91 -3.00 -3.79
CA ALA A 211 -19.90 -1.55 -3.66
C ALA A 211 -20.81 -1.05 -2.54
N SER A 212 -21.97 -1.69 -2.37
CA SER A 212 -22.83 -1.45 -1.22
C SER A 212 -23.38 -2.76 -0.69
N PHE A 213 -23.33 -2.95 0.62
CA PHE A 213 -23.94 -4.12 1.26
C PHE A 213 -24.75 -3.76 2.50
N LYS A 214 -26.07 -3.76 2.33
CA LYS A 214 -26.99 -3.75 3.46
C LYS A 214 -27.27 -5.19 3.91
N SER A 215 -26.75 -5.55 5.08
CA SER A 215 -27.14 -6.78 5.77
C SER A 215 -28.61 -6.65 6.17
N LEU A 216 -29.43 -7.59 5.72
CA LEU A 216 -30.83 -7.73 6.14
C LEU A 216 -31.00 -9.15 6.66
N PRO A 217 -31.79 -9.40 7.73
CA PRO A 217 -31.96 -10.74 8.29
C PRO A 217 -32.43 -11.81 7.28
N SER A 218 -33.15 -11.41 6.23
CA SER A 218 -33.61 -12.29 5.15
C SER A 218 -32.62 -12.47 4.00
N ARG A 219 -31.47 -11.76 4.04
CA ARG A 219 -30.46 -11.77 2.99
C ARG A 219 -29.29 -12.65 3.40
N GLN A 220 -29.11 -13.76 2.69
CA GLN A 220 -27.94 -14.62 2.85
C GLN A 220 -26.88 -14.27 1.81
N ILE A 221 -25.62 -14.22 2.25
CA ILE A 221 -24.45 -14.24 1.36
C ILE A 221 -23.61 -15.46 1.73
N VAL A 222 -23.40 -16.32 0.74
CA VAL A 222 -22.49 -17.46 0.81
C VAL A 222 -21.27 -17.14 -0.06
N ILE A 223 -20.17 -16.72 0.57
CA ILE A 223 -18.92 -16.45 -0.13
C ILE A 223 -18.15 -17.78 -0.26
N PRO A 224 -17.75 -18.19 -1.48
CA PRO A 224 -17.05 -19.47 -1.66
C PRO A 224 -15.63 -19.40 -1.06
N SER A 225 -15.13 -20.56 -0.60
CA SER A 225 -13.79 -20.73 -0.01
C SER A 225 -12.63 -20.54 -1.00
N SER A 226 -12.93 -20.24 -2.27
CA SER A 226 -11.95 -19.82 -3.27
C SER A 226 -11.59 -18.34 -3.17
N VAL A 227 -12.42 -17.53 -2.52
CA VAL A 227 -12.22 -16.08 -2.44
C VAL A 227 -11.05 -15.77 -1.52
N THR A 228 -10.06 -15.07 -2.06
CA THR A 228 -8.85 -14.63 -1.36
C THR A 228 -8.80 -13.12 -1.14
N HIS A 229 -9.51 -12.35 -1.98
CA HIS A 229 -9.65 -10.90 -1.88
C HIS A 229 -11.12 -10.54 -1.75
N LEU A 230 -11.47 -9.87 -0.66
CA LEU A 230 -12.83 -9.44 -0.36
C LEU A 230 -12.83 -7.94 -0.03
N ALA A 231 -13.67 -7.19 -0.71
CA ALA A 231 -13.78 -5.74 -0.54
C ALA A 231 -15.22 -5.29 -0.39
N PHE A 232 -15.46 -4.36 0.54
CA PHE A 232 -16.74 -3.68 0.75
C PHE A 232 -16.54 -2.17 0.58
N GLU A 233 -17.21 -1.52 -0.37
CA GLU A 233 -16.92 -0.11 -0.68
C GLU A 233 -17.70 0.92 0.15
N ASP A 234 -18.99 0.73 0.39
CA ASP A 234 -19.82 1.68 1.15
C ASP A 234 -21.01 1.04 1.88
N ALA A 235 -21.47 1.72 2.92
CA ALA A 235 -22.67 1.48 3.72
C ALA A 235 -22.76 0.10 4.39
N PHE A 236 -22.16 0.00 5.57
CA PHE A 236 -22.49 -0.98 6.61
C PHE A 236 -23.41 -0.35 7.65
N GLU A 237 -24.72 -0.62 7.58
CA GLU A 237 -25.65 -0.24 8.64
C GLU A 237 -25.82 -1.35 9.70
N GLN A 238 -25.29 -2.56 9.47
CA GLN A 238 -25.45 -3.73 10.35
C GLN A 238 -24.24 -4.63 10.29
N THR A 239 -23.81 -5.20 11.42
CA THR A 239 -22.62 -6.05 11.56
C THR A 239 -22.58 -7.23 10.58
N ILE A 240 -21.46 -7.41 9.89
CA ILE A 240 -21.15 -8.66 9.18
C ILE A 240 -21.05 -9.72 10.28
N PRO A 241 -21.82 -10.82 10.22
CA PRO A 241 -21.55 -11.95 11.08
C PRO A 241 -20.11 -12.38 10.79
N SER A 242 -19.27 -12.50 11.81
CA SER A 242 -17.87 -12.94 11.67
C SER A 242 -17.74 -14.26 10.90
N SER A 243 -18.77 -15.11 10.94
CA SER A 243 -18.85 -16.36 10.19
C SER A 243 -19.06 -16.21 8.68
N SER A 244 -19.36 -15.02 8.18
CA SER A 244 -19.67 -14.80 6.76
C SER A 244 -18.44 -14.49 5.89
N ILE A 245 -17.30 -14.15 6.51
CA ILE A 245 -16.02 -13.99 5.81
C ILE A 245 -15.30 -15.35 5.83
N PRO A 246 -15.03 -15.98 4.67
CA PRO A 246 -14.42 -17.30 4.64
C PRO A 246 -12.93 -17.23 5.07
N THR A 247 -12.44 -18.31 5.66
CA THR A 247 -11.05 -18.43 6.12
C THR A 247 -10.01 -18.48 4.98
N SER A 248 -10.47 -18.53 3.73
CA SER A 248 -9.61 -18.38 2.55
C SER A 248 -9.16 -16.94 2.31
N VAL A 249 -9.85 -15.95 2.87
CA VAL A 249 -9.56 -14.54 2.64
C VAL A 249 -8.19 -14.16 3.23
N LYS A 250 -7.37 -13.54 2.38
CA LYS A 250 -6.02 -13.02 2.68
C LYS A 250 -5.96 -11.50 2.61
N HIS A 251 -6.74 -10.90 1.73
CA HIS A 251 -6.88 -9.45 1.57
C HIS A 251 -8.33 -9.07 1.87
N LEU A 252 -8.52 -8.23 2.87
CA LEU A 252 -9.82 -7.75 3.30
C LEU A 252 -9.82 -6.23 3.32
N SER A 253 -10.79 -5.60 2.67
CA SER A 253 -10.95 -4.15 2.72
C SER A 253 -12.38 -3.73 3.02
N PHE A 254 -12.50 -2.72 3.87
CA PHE A 254 -13.74 -2.08 4.27
C PHE A 254 -13.59 -0.57 4.01
N ASN A 255 -13.94 -0.11 2.81
CA ASN A 255 -13.77 1.28 2.37
C ASN A 255 -14.90 2.21 2.84
N TYR A 256 -15.54 1.88 3.96
CA TYR A 256 -16.49 2.76 4.63
C TYR A 256 -15.95 3.17 6.00
N ALA A 257 -16.41 4.33 6.43
CA ALA A 257 -16.09 4.91 7.72
C ALA A 257 -16.70 4.08 8.88
N PHE A 258 -15.89 3.35 9.63
CA PHE A 258 -16.32 2.84 10.94
C PHE A 258 -16.38 4.02 11.91
N THR A 259 -17.57 4.26 12.45
CA THR A 259 -17.85 5.25 13.50
C THR A 259 -17.99 4.61 14.89
N GLU A 260 -18.11 3.28 14.93
CA GLU A 260 -18.15 2.45 16.13
C GLU A 260 -16.87 1.60 16.24
N PRO A 261 -16.55 1.06 17.43
CA PRO A 261 -15.42 0.14 17.60
C PRO A 261 -15.48 -1.07 16.66
N LEU A 262 -14.34 -1.43 16.08
CA LEU A 262 -14.20 -2.61 15.25
C LEU A 262 -14.58 -3.86 16.06
N PRO A 263 -15.58 -4.65 15.64
CA PRO A 263 -16.01 -5.83 16.39
C PRO A 263 -14.90 -6.88 16.48
N ILE A 264 -14.69 -7.42 17.69
CA ILE A 264 -13.75 -8.52 17.90
C ILE A 264 -14.22 -9.75 17.13
N GLY A 265 -13.31 -10.38 16.40
CA GLY A 265 -13.59 -11.55 15.57
C GLY A 265 -14.17 -11.24 14.20
N LEU A 266 -14.40 -9.97 13.84
CA LEU A 266 -14.83 -9.59 12.49
C LEU A 266 -13.79 -9.98 11.44
N VAL A 267 -12.50 -9.76 11.72
CA VAL A 267 -11.40 -10.04 10.81
C VAL A 267 -10.88 -11.46 11.07
N PRO A 268 -10.98 -12.40 10.10
CA PRO A 268 -10.45 -13.75 10.26
C PRO A 268 -8.93 -13.76 10.47
N SER A 269 -8.42 -14.72 11.22
CA SER A 269 -6.98 -14.86 11.50
C SER A 269 -6.11 -15.12 10.27
N THR A 270 -6.73 -15.49 9.15
CA THR A 270 -6.07 -15.76 7.87
C THR A 270 -5.76 -14.51 7.07
N VAL A 271 -6.34 -13.36 7.44
CA VAL A 271 -6.13 -12.07 6.77
C VAL A 271 -4.71 -11.58 7.05
N THR A 272 -4.02 -11.22 5.97
CA THR A 272 -2.64 -10.70 5.97
C THR A 272 -2.58 -9.22 5.59
N HIS A 273 -3.49 -8.78 4.73
CA HIS A 273 -3.62 -7.40 4.30
C HIS A 273 -5.02 -6.91 4.66
N LEU A 274 -5.10 -5.89 5.52
CA LEU A 274 -6.34 -5.32 5.99
C LEU A 274 -6.38 -3.82 5.68
N ALA A 275 -7.43 -3.37 5.01
CA ALA A 275 -7.73 -1.94 4.88
C ALA A 275 -9.06 -1.61 5.57
N ILE A 276 -9.01 -0.75 6.57
CA ILE A 276 -10.17 -0.31 7.37
C ILE A 276 -10.13 1.20 7.50
N TYR A 277 -11.24 1.87 7.20
CA TYR A 277 -11.29 3.33 7.28
C TYR A 277 -11.97 3.70 8.60
N LEU A 278 -11.18 3.97 9.63
CA LEU A 278 -11.69 4.34 10.95
C LEU A 278 -11.77 5.86 11.07
N THR A 279 -12.88 6.40 11.61
CA THR A 279 -13.06 7.84 11.81
C THR A 279 -13.83 8.15 13.09
N ASN A 280 -13.57 9.32 13.67
CA ASN A 280 -14.34 9.85 14.81
C ASN A 280 -15.06 11.15 14.46
N TYR A 281 -15.53 11.30 13.22
CA TYR A 281 -16.21 12.52 12.76
C TYR A 281 -17.42 12.86 13.65
N ASP A 282 -18.16 11.85 14.07
CA ASP A 282 -19.37 12.02 14.90
C ASP A 282 -19.08 12.09 16.42
N ARG A 283 -17.80 12.03 16.85
CA ARG A 283 -17.40 11.95 18.28
C ARG A 283 -18.06 10.81 19.06
N LYS A 284 -18.39 9.70 18.38
CA LYS A 284 -19.11 8.56 18.96
C LYS A 284 -18.21 7.57 19.70
N THR A 285 -16.95 7.46 19.28
CA THR A 285 -15.99 6.53 19.89
C THR A 285 -14.63 7.17 20.04
N ASP A 286 -13.99 7.01 21.19
CA ASP A 286 -12.59 7.41 21.40
C ASP A 286 -11.61 6.24 21.14
N ASN A 287 -12.12 5.04 20.86
CA ASN A 287 -11.31 3.84 20.64
C ASN A 287 -11.93 2.93 19.57
N PRO A 288 -11.78 3.26 18.27
CA PRO A 288 -12.36 2.49 17.17
C PRO A 288 -11.61 1.18 16.92
N LEU A 289 -10.41 1.04 17.49
CA LEU A 289 -9.57 -0.14 17.34
C LEU A 289 -9.26 -0.74 18.72
N PRO A 290 -10.23 -1.48 19.32
CA PRO A 290 -10.01 -2.15 20.60
C PRO A 290 -8.82 -3.12 20.55
N LYS A 291 -8.22 -3.36 21.72
CA LYS A 291 -7.25 -4.44 21.89
C LYS A 291 -7.86 -5.75 21.43
N HIS A 292 -7.10 -6.56 20.69
CA HIS A 292 -7.53 -7.84 20.10
C HIS A 292 -8.59 -7.76 18.99
N ALA A 293 -8.94 -6.57 18.49
CA ALA A 293 -9.84 -6.45 17.34
C ALA A 293 -9.19 -6.93 16.03
N LEU A 294 -7.85 -6.81 15.94
CA LEU A 294 -7.05 -7.28 14.80
C LEU A 294 -6.37 -8.61 15.13
N PRO A 295 -6.37 -9.58 14.20
CA PRO A 295 -5.62 -10.82 14.37
C PRO A 295 -4.11 -10.60 14.17
N GLU A 296 -3.30 -11.41 14.85
CA GLU A 296 -1.83 -11.37 14.78
C GLU A 296 -1.25 -11.76 13.40
N GLY A 297 -2.09 -12.30 12.50
CA GLY A 297 -1.71 -12.62 11.11
C GLY A 297 -1.64 -11.42 10.17
N VAL A 298 -2.12 -10.23 10.60
CA VAL A 298 -2.11 -9.02 9.77
C VAL A 298 -0.67 -8.47 9.67
N VAL A 299 -0.16 -8.44 8.44
CA VAL A 299 1.17 -7.95 8.07
C VAL A 299 1.11 -6.53 7.52
N GLU A 300 0.05 -6.21 6.78
CA GLU A 300 -0.22 -4.87 6.24
C GLU A 300 -1.57 -4.36 6.75
N LEU A 301 -1.56 -3.16 7.34
CA LEU A 301 -2.73 -2.47 7.85
C LEU A 301 -2.83 -1.07 7.27
N ASP A 302 -3.94 -0.78 6.62
CA ASP A 302 -4.33 0.56 6.20
C ASP A 302 -5.47 1.08 7.09
N LEU A 303 -5.24 2.18 7.80
CA LEU A 303 -6.22 2.81 8.69
C LEU A 303 -7.10 3.85 7.97
N GLY A 304 -6.83 4.10 6.69
CA GLY A 304 -7.58 5.01 5.84
C GLY A 304 -7.21 6.49 6.02
N SER A 305 -7.42 7.26 4.95
CA SER A 305 -7.02 8.67 4.84
C SER A 305 -7.66 9.65 5.83
N ARG A 306 -8.69 9.22 6.57
CA ARG A 306 -9.43 10.06 7.55
C ARG A 306 -9.14 9.71 9.00
N PHE A 307 -8.25 8.76 9.27
CA PHE A 307 -7.87 8.40 10.64
C PHE A 307 -7.24 9.59 11.38
N ASP A 308 -7.84 10.00 12.50
CA ASP A 308 -7.34 11.12 13.31
C ASP A 308 -7.45 10.83 14.81
N MET A 309 -7.12 9.61 15.22
CA MET A 309 -7.33 9.14 16.60
C MET A 309 -6.03 8.73 17.29
N ILE A 310 -6.04 8.63 18.62
CA ILE A 310 -4.92 8.09 19.39
C ILE A 310 -5.06 6.57 19.42
N LEU A 311 -4.03 5.85 19.01
CA LEU A 311 -3.94 4.40 19.16
C LEU A 311 -3.69 4.06 20.64
N GLN A 312 -4.51 3.14 21.16
CA GLN A 312 -4.29 2.58 22.48
C GLN A 312 -3.11 1.62 22.47
N ARG A 313 -2.47 1.42 23.64
CA ARG A 313 -1.41 0.43 23.80
C ARG A 313 -1.95 -0.96 23.41
N ASP A 314 -1.15 -1.71 22.66
CA ASP A 314 -1.46 -3.05 22.16
C ASP A 314 -2.68 -3.13 21.20
N SER A 315 -3.09 -2.01 20.58
CA SER A 315 -4.17 -2.00 19.57
C SER A 315 -3.74 -2.55 18.20
N LEU A 316 -2.43 -2.53 17.91
CA LEU A 316 -1.84 -3.05 16.68
C LEU A 316 -1.24 -4.44 16.90
N PRO A 317 -1.35 -5.36 15.92
CA PRO A 317 -0.77 -6.70 16.03
C PRO A 317 0.76 -6.66 16.04
N LEU A 318 1.37 -7.65 16.68
CA LEU A 318 2.82 -7.72 16.91
C LEU A 318 3.62 -8.09 15.67
N ASN A 319 2.99 -8.70 14.66
CA ASN A 319 3.61 -9.04 13.38
C ASN A 319 3.35 -8.00 12.27
N LEU A 320 2.78 -6.84 12.63
CA LEU A 320 2.48 -5.80 11.65
C LEU A 320 3.79 -5.22 11.08
N GLU A 321 3.99 -5.31 9.78
CA GLU A 321 5.19 -4.84 9.10
C GLU A 321 4.96 -3.50 8.38
N ILE A 322 3.78 -3.34 7.79
CA ILE A 322 3.41 -2.18 6.98
C ILE A 322 2.20 -1.49 7.61
N LEU A 323 2.33 -0.21 7.91
CA LEU A 323 1.25 0.62 8.42
C LEU A 323 0.97 1.79 7.47
N LYS A 324 -0.24 1.87 6.91
CA LYS A 324 -0.70 3.01 6.13
C LYS A 324 -1.60 3.91 6.96
N VAL A 325 -1.26 5.19 6.97
CA VAL A 325 -1.89 6.20 7.83
C VAL A 325 -1.95 7.55 7.12
N PRO A 326 -2.89 8.42 7.47
CA PRO A 326 -2.91 9.77 6.93
C PRO A 326 -1.82 10.64 7.53
N SER A 327 -1.47 11.72 6.82
CA SER A 327 -0.50 12.73 7.28
C SER A 327 -0.83 13.36 8.66
N SER A 328 -2.10 13.33 9.09
CA SER A 328 -2.54 13.79 10.42
C SER A 328 -2.19 12.84 11.56
N PHE A 329 -1.98 11.56 11.29
CA PHE A 329 -1.82 10.49 12.29
C PHE A 329 -0.77 10.83 13.37
N PHE A 330 0.37 11.36 12.93
CA PHE A 330 1.49 11.69 13.80
C PHE A 330 1.35 13.01 14.58
N LYS A 331 0.22 13.70 14.47
CA LYS A 331 -0.13 14.81 15.38
C LYS A 331 -0.54 14.29 16.76
N LYS A 332 -1.07 13.06 16.82
CA LYS A 332 -1.65 12.45 18.02
C LYS A 332 -0.92 11.18 18.45
N ASN A 333 -0.24 10.49 17.52
CA ASN A 333 0.47 9.25 17.77
C ASN A 333 1.98 9.43 17.68
N ASN A 334 2.72 8.80 18.57
CA ASN A 334 4.17 8.78 18.53
C ASN A 334 4.67 7.50 17.83
N ILE A 335 5.47 7.67 16.79
CA ILE A 335 6.10 6.57 16.06
C ILE A 335 6.94 5.65 16.97
N LEU A 336 7.51 6.18 18.07
CA LEU A 336 8.26 5.40 19.06
C LEU A 336 7.36 4.43 19.85
N GLN A 337 6.05 4.62 19.87
CA GLN A 337 5.10 3.75 20.56
C GLN A 337 4.51 2.65 19.66
N LEU A 338 4.81 2.67 18.37
CA LEU A 338 4.35 1.66 17.44
C LEU A 338 5.10 0.31 17.65
N PRO A 339 4.51 -0.85 17.27
CA PRO A 339 5.19 -2.14 17.29
C PRO A 339 6.57 -2.13 16.60
N ALA A 340 7.52 -2.88 17.15
CA ALA A 340 8.90 -2.93 16.62
C ALA A 340 9.01 -3.63 15.27
N SER A 341 8.02 -4.45 14.94
CA SER A 341 7.88 -5.18 13.67
C SER A 341 7.65 -4.25 12.48
N ILE A 342 7.08 -3.05 12.72
CA ILE A 342 6.77 -2.10 11.65
C ILE A 342 8.07 -1.58 11.05
N ASN A 343 8.30 -1.99 9.81
CA ASN A 343 9.48 -1.62 9.03
C ASN A 343 9.15 -0.61 7.92
N THR A 344 7.86 -0.43 7.61
CA THR A 344 7.39 0.47 6.57
C THR A 344 6.16 1.24 7.04
N VAL A 345 6.17 2.55 6.85
CA VAL A 345 4.99 3.39 7.05
C VAL A 345 4.67 4.13 5.75
N VAL A 346 3.44 3.96 5.27
CA VAL A 346 2.93 4.71 4.12
C VAL A 346 2.07 5.85 4.65
N ILE A 347 2.37 7.07 4.23
CA ILE A 347 1.68 8.26 4.68
C ILE A 347 0.88 8.85 3.53
N GLU A 348 -0.43 8.83 3.69
CA GLU A 348 -1.36 9.32 2.70
C GLU A 348 -1.70 10.80 2.95
N SER A 349 -1.69 11.57 1.87
CA SER A 349 -2.19 12.95 1.83
C SER A 349 -3.23 13.07 0.73
N GLN A 350 -3.95 14.20 0.66
CA GLN A 350 -5.02 14.42 -0.31
C GLN A 350 -4.58 14.25 -1.78
N THR A 351 -3.28 14.43 -2.07
CA THR A 351 -2.76 14.43 -3.45
C THR A 351 -1.63 13.43 -3.70
N ASN A 352 -0.97 12.93 -2.65
CA ASN A 352 0.23 12.10 -2.76
C ASN A 352 0.29 11.07 -1.62
N SER A 353 0.93 9.92 -1.85
CA SER A 353 1.40 9.02 -0.81
C SER A 353 2.92 9.10 -0.67
N TYR A 354 3.42 8.94 0.55
CA TYR A 354 4.84 8.98 0.89
C TYR A 354 5.20 7.73 1.67
N THR A 355 6.11 6.91 1.15
CA THR A 355 6.60 5.73 1.87
C THR A 355 7.87 6.08 2.64
N ILE A 356 7.93 5.65 3.91
CA ILE A 356 9.13 5.70 4.71
C ILE A 356 9.46 4.30 5.25
N GLY A 357 10.75 3.95 5.21
CA GLY A 357 11.28 2.82 5.95
C GLY A 357 11.54 3.24 7.40
N VAL A 358 11.25 2.35 8.34
CA VAL A 358 11.43 2.54 9.78
C VAL A 358 12.26 1.38 10.32
N ARG A 359 13.25 1.67 11.17
CA ARG A 359 14.03 0.63 11.85
C ARG A 359 14.26 1.01 13.30
N ARG A 360 13.75 0.22 14.24
CA ARG A 360 14.06 0.38 15.65
C ARG A 360 15.46 -0.14 15.96
N ILE A 361 16.27 0.69 16.61
CA ILE A 361 17.63 0.35 17.04
C ILE A 361 17.66 0.01 18.53
N SER A 362 16.92 0.77 19.33
CA SER A 362 16.74 0.54 20.76
C SER A 362 15.33 0.98 21.18
N ASN A 363 14.97 0.75 22.45
CA ASN A 363 13.65 1.15 22.98
C ASN A 363 13.34 2.64 22.76
N ASN A 364 14.37 3.48 22.74
CA ASN A 364 14.22 4.93 22.66
C ASN A 364 14.79 5.50 21.36
N GLN A 365 15.17 4.69 20.37
CA GLN A 365 15.78 5.18 19.12
C GLN A 365 15.29 4.42 17.89
N ILE A 366 14.86 5.18 16.88
CA ILE A 366 14.50 4.66 15.55
C ILE A 366 15.23 5.42 14.45
N ILE A 367 15.60 4.73 13.36
CA ILE A 367 15.98 5.33 12.07
C ILE A 367 14.74 5.40 11.19
N ILE A 368 14.62 6.50 10.44
CA ILE A 368 13.65 6.65 9.37
C ILE A 368 14.40 7.01 8.08
N LEU A 369 14.02 6.38 6.97
CA LEU A 369 14.48 6.73 5.62
C LEU A 369 13.28 6.92 4.69
N ASP A 370 13.31 7.94 3.83
CA ASP A 370 12.36 8.05 2.72
C ASP A 370 12.78 7.19 1.52
N GLU A 371 11.91 7.13 0.50
CA GLU A 371 12.20 6.42 -0.76
C GLU A 371 13.50 6.91 -1.42
N SER A 372 13.87 8.17 -1.20
CA SER A 372 15.10 8.82 -1.68
C SER A 372 16.33 8.57 -0.79
N LEU A 373 16.23 7.68 0.21
CA LEU A 373 17.28 7.38 1.20
C LEU A 373 17.74 8.60 2.01
N HIS A 374 16.89 9.61 2.15
CA HIS A 374 17.07 10.69 3.11
C HIS A 374 16.44 10.31 4.44
N GLY A 375 17.09 10.68 5.55
CA GLY A 375 16.58 10.24 6.84
C GLY A 375 17.14 10.93 8.06
N GLY A 376 16.85 10.31 9.20
CA GLY A 376 17.19 10.82 10.52
C GLY A 376 17.01 9.76 11.60
N TYR A 377 17.50 10.09 12.80
CA TYR A 377 17.19 9.37 14.02
C TYR A 377 16.07 10.11 14.75
N ILE A 378 15.18 9.37 15.39
CA ILE A 378 14.24 9.92 16.37
C ILE A 378 14.56 9.26 17.71
N THR A 379 14.79 10.09 18.73
CA THR A 379 15.09 9.67 20.10
C THR A 379 14.02 10.15 21.08
N ASP A 380 13.77 9.38 22.13
CA ASP A 380 12.97 9.82 23.29
C ASP A 380 13.86 10.63 24.24
N ASP A 381 14.00 11.94 24.02
CA ASP A 381 14.86 12.82 24.82
C ASP A 381 14.20 13.30 26.13
N SER A 382 13.24 12.54 26.69
CA SER A 382 12.63 12.83 28.00
C SER A 382 13.60 12.75 29.19
N LEU A 383 14.91 12.49 28.97
CA LEU A 383 15.94 12.43 30.01
C LEU A 383 17.16 13.33 29.79
N THR A 384 17.23 14.13 28.73
CA THR A 384 18.38 15.05 28.53
C THR A 384 17.95 16.43 28.10
N THR A 385 17.86 17.31 29.09
CA THR A 385 18.13 18.76 29.12
C THR A 385 16.96 19.64 29.57
N THR A 386 17.13 20.13 30.80
CA THR A 386 16.57 21.37 31.33
C THR A 386 16.97 22.55 30.46
N THR A 387 16.19 22.87 29.43
CA THR A 387 16.08 24.23 28.91
C THR A 387 14.64 24.45 28.50
N ASN A 388 14.03 25.48 29.11
CA ASN A 388 12.72 26.00 28.76
C ASN A 388 12.67 26.29 27.25
N ASP A 389 12.10 25.38 26.48
CA ASP A 389 11.53 25.73 25.17
C ASP A 389 10.45 24.71 24.80
N ASN A 390 9.23 25.22 24.61
CA ASN A 390 8.01 24.50 24.25
C ASN A 390 8.03 23.86 22.84
N ASN A 391 9.22 23.57 22.29
CA ASN A 391 9.43 23.18 20.89
C ASN A 391 9.56 21.65 20.66
N HIS A 392 9.56 20.83 21.71
CA HIS A 392 9.73 19.37 21.58
C HIS A 392 8.52 18.61 20.99
N LYS A 393 7.35 19.26 20.86
CA LYS A 393 6.15 18.66 20.22
C LYS A 393 6.18 18.67 18.68
N GLN A 394 7.25 19.19 18.04
CA GLN A 394 7.23 19.49 16.60
C GLN A 394 8.21 18.73 15.71
N LEU A 395 9.10 17.86 16.21
CA LEU A 395 10.13 17.26 15.34
C LEU A 395 9.56 16.39 14.21
N ILE A 396 8.54 15.59 14.55
CA ILE A 396 7.81 14.72 13.62
C ILE A 396 6.98 15.58 12.65
N PRO A 397 6.12 16.51 13.08
CA PRO A 397 5.49 17.48 12.18
C PRO A 397 6.45 18.33 11.36
N LEU A 398 7.69 18.61 11.78
CA LEU A 398 8.66 19.41 11.02
C LEU A 398 9.40 18.59 9.95
N LEU A 399 9.73 17.33 10.22
CA LEU A 399 10.20 16.37 9.21
C LEU A 399 9.07 16.06 8.21
N PHE A 400 7.86 15.79 8.70
CA PHE A 400 6.69 15.46 7.89
C PHE A 400 6.11 16.66 7.12
N ASN A 401 5.96 17.86 7.72
CA ASN A 401 5.55 19.06 6.98
C ASN A 401 6.59 19.50 5.94
N LYS A 402 7.89 19.18 6.12
CA LYS A 402 8.92 19.46 5.12
C LYS A 402 8.95 18.43 3.99
N LEU A 403 8.60 17.17 4.26
CA LEU A 403 8.41 16.14 3.23
C LEU A 403 7.11 16.37 2.43
N LEU A 404 6.04 16.83 3.09
CA LEU A 404 4.70 17.08 2.52
C LEU A 404 4.57 18.44 1.78
N ARG A 405 5.45 19.43 2.02
CA ARG A 405 5.42 20.76 1.35
C ARG A 405 6.11 20.80 -0.01
N LYS A 406 6.39 19.66 -0.66
CA LYS A 406 6.79 19.64 -2.09
C LYS A 406 5.58 20.05 -2.96
N LYS A 407 5.38 21.35 -3.12
CA LYS A 407 4.73 21.96 -4.29
C LYS A 407 5.77 22.71 -5.08
#